data_AF-A0A817AIX6-F1
#
_entry.id   AF-A0A817AIX6-F1
#
_cell.length_a   1.000
_cell.length_b   1.000
_cell.length_c   1.000
_cell.angle_alpha   90.00
_cell.angle_beta   90.00
_cell.angle_gamma   90.00
#
_symmetry.space_group_name_H-M   'P 1'
#
loop_
_entity.id
_entity.type
_entity.pdbx_description
1 polymer ?
#
loop_
_entity_poly.entity_id
_entity_poly.type
_entity_poly.pdbx_seq_one_letter_code
_entity_poly.pdbx_strand_id
1 'polypeptide(L)'
;MCRYAQGSYSSVLNGIDYKTKRFMVFREEETAEGKFMCYTEDIGEMCIFIASNETFCIPASSCPGLKPSTIYFMGHGFGSYDLTTGDTHHYKAPGGVITTPCWIPLVSI
;
A
#
# COMPACT_ATOMS: atom_id res chain seq x y z
N MET A 1 -0.20 7.38 8.56
CA MET A 1 -0.70 7.08 7.20
C MET A 1 -2.21 6.83 7.26
N CYS A 2 -2.96 7.26 6.25
CA CYS A 2 -4.41 7.06 6.17
C CYS A 2 -4.78 6.44 4.80
N ARG A 3 -5.78 5.54 4.78
CA ARG A 3 -6.31 4.92 3.57
C ARG A 3 -7.74 5.40 3.33
N TYR A 4 -8.02 5.88 2.12
CA TYR A 4 -9.37 6.13 1.65
C TYR A 4 -9.79 5.02 0.69
N ALA A 5 -10.90 4.37 1.01
CA ALA A 5 -11.50 3.31 0.21
C ALA A 5 -12.99 3.58 0.02
N GLN A 6 -13.50 3.24 -1.15
CA GLN A 6 -14.91 3.35 -1.49
C GLN A 6 -15.54 1.96 -1.43
N GLY A 7 -16.60 1.82 -0.62
CA GLY A 7 -17.40 0.61 -0.56
C GLY A 7 -18.46 0.58 -1.66
N SER A 8 -18.68 -0.59 -2.25
CA SER A 8 -19.81 -0.88 -3.14
C SER A 8 -20.31 -2.30 -2.89
N TYR A 9 -21.62 -2.52 -2.96
CA TYR A 9 -22.17 -3.87 -2.82
C TYR A 9 -21.78 -4.74 -4.01
N SER A 10 -21.20 -5.89 -3.72
CA SER A 10 -20.83 -6.92 -4.68
C SER A 10 -21.74 -8.12 -4.48
N SER A 11 -22.56 -8.43 -5.50
CA SER A 11 -23.38 -9.64 -5.52
C SER A 11 -22.53 -10.91 -5.56
N VAL A 12 -21.32 -10.84 -6.12
CA VAL A 12 -20.38 -11.97 -6.22
C VAL A 12 -19.84 -12.37 -4.84
N LEU A 13 -19.53 -11.38 -4.00
CA LEU A 13 -19.04 -11.62 -2.63
C LEU A 13 -20.17 -11.69 -1.60
N ASN A 14 -21.41 -11.41 -2.02
CA ASN A 14 -22.57 -11.20 -1.14
C ASN A 14 -22.23 -10.27 0.04
N GLY A 15 -21.62 -9.12 -0.27
CA GLY A 15 -21.08 -8.20 0.74
C GLY A 15 -20.57 -6.88 0.15
N ILE A 16 -19.99 -6.03 1.00
CA ILE A 16 -19.38 -4.78 0.56
C ILE A 16 -17.95 -5.05 0.09
N ASP A 17 -17.69 -4.78 -1.19
CA ASP A 17 -16.33 -4.73 -1.74
C ASP A 17 -15.76 -3.32 -1.56
N TYR A 18 -14.54 -3.23 -1.05
CA TYR A 18 -13.87 -1.95 -0.79
C TYR A 18 -12.74 -1.76 -1.80
N LYS A 19 -12.89 -0.75 -2.66
CA LYS A 19 -11.84 -0.37 -3.62
C LYS A 19 -11.00 0.76 -3.07
N THR A 20 -9.68 0.55 -3.00
CA THR A 20 -8.74 1.62 -2.61
C THR A 20 -8.78 2.76 -3.62
N LYS A 21 -8.81 3.99 -3.11
CA LYS A 21 -8.83 5.21 -3.92
C LYS A 21 -7.61 6.09 -3.69
N ARG A 22 -7.16 6.18 -2.44
CA ARG A 22 -6.04 7.03 -2.08
C ARG A 22 -5.36 6.54 -0.80
N PHE A 23 -4.06 6.75 -0.74
CA PHE A 23 -3.30 6.73 0.50
C PHE A 23 -2.72 8.11 0.78
N MET A 24 -2.71 8.49 2.07
CA MET A 24 -2.07 9.70 2.56
C MET A 24 -0.95 9.29 3.51
N VAL A 25 0.28 9.67 3.17
CA VAL A 25 1.46 9.41 3.98
C VAL A 25 1.85 10.69 4.68
N PHE A 26 2.28 10.55 5.93
CA PHE A 26 2.78 11.66 6.73
C PHE A 26 4.19 11.31 7.16
N ARG A 27 5.14 12.19 6.84
CA ARG A 27 6.54 12.09 7.24
C ARG A 27 6.72 12.85 8.55
N GLU A 28 7.45 12.25 9.48
CA GLU A 28 7.90 12.96 10.68
C GLU A 28 9.02 13.93 10.31
N GLU A 29 8.87 15.19 10.70
CA GLU A 29 9.85 16.24 10.52
C GLU A 29 10.17 16.87 11.88
N GLU A 30 11.46 17.05 12.16
CA GLU A 30 11.96 17.67 13.39
C GLU A 30 12.17 19.17 13.15
N THR A 31 11.52 20.00 13.96
CA THR A 31 11.63 21.46 13.95
C THR A 31 12.14 21.97 15.30
N ALA A 32 12.42 23.27 15.38
CA ALA A 32 12.80 23.91 16.64
C ALA A 32 11.70 23.81 17.71
N GLU A 33 10.42 23.62 17.33
CA GLU A 33 9.29 23.47 18.24
C GLU A 33 8.94 22.01 18.57
N GLY A 34 9.62 21.02 17.98
CA GLY A 34 9.41 19.60 18.24
C GLY A 34 9.22 18.76 16.97
N LYS A 35 8.52 17.63 17.09
CA LYS A 35 8.26 16.70 15.98
C LYS A 35 6.86 16.89 15.43
N PHE A 36 6.75 17.08 14.11
CA PHE A 36 5.48 17.25 13.41
C PHE A 36 5.32 16.21 12.31
N MET A 37 4.07 15.86 12.00
CA MET A 37 3.74 14.98 10.88
C MET A 37 3.26 15.81 9.69
N CYS A 38 4.06 15.84 8.63
CA CYS A 38 3.78 16.58 7.40
C CYS A 38 3.25 15.63 6.32
N TYR A 39 2.15 15.99 5.66
CA TYR A 39 1.67 15.23 4.50
C TYR A 39 2.73 15.21 3.39
N THR A 40 2.92 14.05 2.76
CA THR A 40 3.85 13.90 1.63
C THR A 40 3.27 12.99 0.55
N GLU A 41 3.55 13.37 -0.70
CA GLU A 41 3.27 12.61 -1.92
C GLU A 41 4.55 11.91 -2.44
N ASP A 42 5.65 12.07 -1.72
CA ASP A 42 6.94 11.49 -2.07
C ASP A 42 7.67 11.01 -0.80
N ILE A 43 8.02 9.73 -0.76
CA ILE A 43 8.82 9.11 0.30
C ILE A 43 10.24 8.75 -0.20
N GLY A 44 10.63 9.27 -1.36
CA GLY A 44 11.93 9.04 -1.98
C GLY A 44 12.08 7.61 -2.48
N GLU A 45 13.28 7.04 -2.30
CA GLU A 45 13.64 5.68 -2.75
C GLU A 45 12.84 4.58 -2.04
N MET A 46 12.09 4.90 -1.00
CA MET A 46 11.36 3.90 -0.22
C MET A 46 10.07 3.45 -0.92
N CYS A 47 9.69 2.22 -0.65
CA CYS A 47 8.35 1.70 -0.91
C CYS A 47 7.79 1.06 0.37
N ILE A 48 6.46 1.08 0.51
CA ILE A 48 5.76 0.59 1.71
C ILE A 48 4.94 -0.63 1.33
N PHE A 49 5.03 -1.67 2.15
CA PHE A 49 4.27 -2.90 2.02
C PHE A 49 3.25 -2.99 3.14
N ILE A 50 1.99 -3.25 2.78
CA ILE A 50 0.86 -3.35 3.71
C ILE A 50 0.12 -4.65 3.48
N ALA A 51 0.09 -5.51 4.49
CA ALA A 51 -0.79 -6.67 4.54
C ALA A 51 -1.63 -6.63 5.83
N SER A 52 -2.56 -7.56 5.99
CA SER A 52 -3.47 -7.59 7.14
C SER A 52 -2.76 -7.79 8.49
N ASN A 53 -1.58 -8.42 8.48
CA ASN A 53 -0.82 -8.81 9.68
C ASN A 53 0.51 -8.04 9.83
N GLU A 54 1.01 -7.44 8.75
CA GLU A 54 2.34 -6.84 8.74
C GLU A 54 2.42 -5.61 7.85
N THR A 55 3.27 -4.68 8.24
CA THR A 55 3.62 -3.50 7.45
C THR A 55 5.11 -3.25 7.55
N PHE A 56 5.78 -3.03 6.43
CA PHE A 56 7.20 -2.70 6.41
C PHE A 56 7.54 -1.74 5.27
N CYS A 57 8.73 -1.16 5.31
CA CYS A 57 9.26 -0.34 4.24
C CYS A 57 10.67 -0.80 3.87
N ILE A 58 11.00 -0.75 2.58
CA ILE A 58 12.33 -1.08 2.06
C ILE A 58 12.68 -0.11 0.92
N PRO A 59 13.97 0.11 0.65
CA PRO A 59 14.39 0.81 -0.57
C PRO A 59 13.89 0.04 -1.80
N ALA A 60 13.37 0.73 -2.81
CA ALA A 60 12.94 0.12 -4.05
C ALA A 60 14.14 -0.53 -4.76
N SER A 61 15.33 0.04 -4.62
CA SER A 61 16.57 -0.53 -5.15
C SER A 61 16.96 -1.89 -4.55
N SER A 62 16.35 -2.30 -3.43
CA SER A 62 16.63 -3.58 -2.77
C SER A 62 16.11 -4.78 -3.55
N CYS A 63 15.11 -4.60 -4.41
CA CYS A 63 14.43 -5.68 -5.12
C CYS A 63 14.07 -5.28 -6.56
N PRO A 64 14.45 -6.05 -7.59
CA PRO A 64 14.08 -5.75 -8.96
C PRO A 64 12.56 -5.64 -9.16
N GLY A 65 12.12 -4.59 -9.86
CA GLY A 65 10.71 -4.37 -10.20
C GLY A 65 9.90 -3.57 -9.17
N LEU A 66 10.49 -3.20 -8.03
CA LEU A 66 9.87 -2.23 -7.12
C LEU A 66 10.04 -0.81 -7.66
N LYS A 67 9.06 0.04 -7.33
CA LYS A 67 9.07 1.46 -7.66
C LYS A 67 9.25 2.30 -6.40
N PRO A 68 10.09 3.35 -6.43
CA PRO A 68 10.14 4.38 -5.40
C PRO A 68 8.76 5.00 -5.19
N SER A 69 8.54 5.58 -4.01
CA SER A 69 7.30 6.27 -3.66
C SER A 69 6.02 5.52 -3.95
N THR A 70 6.07 4.19 -3.80
CA THR A 70 4.94 3.30 -4.08
C THR A 70 4.53 2.52 -2.84
N ILE A 71 3.23 2.40 -2.62
CA ILE A 71 2.63 1.54 -1.59
C ILE A 71 2.08 0.29 -2.26
N TYR A 72 2.58 -0.88 -1.87
CA TYR A 72 2.05 -2.19 -2.25
C TYR A 72 1.15 -2.70 -1.14
N PHE A 73 -0.08 -3.11 -1.46
CA PHE A 73 -1.07 -3.46 -0.44
C PHE A 73 -1.86 -4.73 -0.76
N MET A 74 -2.17 -5.52 0.29
CA MET A 74 -2.99 -6.73 0.27
C MET A 74 -4.02 -6.71 1.42
N GLY A 75 -5.21 -7.25 1.20
CA GLY A 75 -6.31 -7.33 2.19
C GLY A 75 -7.67 -7.14 1.52
N HIS A 76 -8.36 -6.03 1.81
CA HIS A 76 -9.50 -5.56 1.01
C HIS A 76 -9.02 -5.07 -0.37
N GLY A 77 -8.71 -6.00 -1.27
CA GLY A 77 -8.06 -5.76 -2.55
C GLY A 77 -6.56 -6.08 -2.54
N PHE A 78 -5.98 -6.11 -3.73
CA PHE A 78 -4.55 -6.32 -3.96
C PHE A 78 -4.09 -5.34 -5.03
N GLY A 79 -3.03 -4.58 -4.78
CA GLY A 79 -2.63 -3.50 -5.67
C GLY A 79 -1.36 -2.76 -5.29
N SER A 80 -1.04 -1.77 -6.10
CA SER A 80 -0.04 -0.75 -5.80
C SER A 80 -0.62 0.66 -5.98
N TYR A 81 -0.13 1.61 -5.20
CA TYR A 81 -0.48 3.02 -5.25
C TYR A 81 0.80 3.85 -5.37
N ASP A 82 0.96 4.55 -6.48
CA ASP A 82 2.05 5.51 -6.68
C ASP A 82 1.68 6.81 -5.97
N LEU A 83 2.48 7.22 -4.97
CA LEU A 83 2.23 8.43 -4.20
C LEU A 83 2.42 9.69 -5.05
N THR A 84 3.34 9.66 -6.02
CA THR A 84 3.74 10.82 -6.81
C THR A 84 2.71 11.14 -7.90
N THR A 85 2.13 10.12 -8.52
CA THR A 85 1.10 10.30 -9.55
C THR A 85 -0.32 10.18 -8.99
N GLY A 86 -0.48 9.55 -7.83
CA GLY A 86 -1.78 9.19 -7.27
C GLY A 86 -2.44 8.00 -7.98
N ASP A 87 -1.72 7.31 -8.88
CA ASP A 87 -2.27 6.20 -9.65
C ASP A 87 -2.41 4.94 -8.79
N THR A 88 -3.56 4.27 -8.94
CA THR A 88 -3.82 3.00 -8.26
C THR A 88 -3.95 1.86 -9.27
N HIS A 89 -3.01 0.92 -9.24
CA HIS A 89 -3.09 -0.31 -10.00
C HIS A 89 -3.63 -1.43 -9.13
N HIS A 90 -4.77 -2.01 -9.52
CA HIS A 90 -5.35 -3.15 -8.83
C HIS A 90 -4.99 -4.44 -9.59
N TYR A 91 -4.43 -5.40 -8.88
CA TYR A 91 -4.10 -6.71 -9.42
C TYR A 91 -5.28 -7.67 -9.25
N LYS A 92 -5.39 -8.64 -10.17
CA LYS A 92 -6.35 -9.74 -10.02
C LYS A 92 -5.73 -10.80 -9.11
N ALA A 93 -6.42 -11.14 -8.02
CA ALA A 93 -6.01 -12.26 -7.19
C ALA A 93 -6.12 -13.58 -7.99
N PRO A 94 -5.14 -14.48 -7.93
CA PRO A 94 -5.30 -15.83 -8.45
C PRO A 94 -6.38 -16.54 -7.63
N GLY A 95 -7.49 -16.96 -8.25
CA GLY A 95 -8.44 -17.89 -7.63
C GLY A 95 -9.41 -17.33 -6.56
N GLY A 96 -9.64 -16.02 -6.52
CA GLY A 96 -10.84 -15.45 -5.88
C GLY A 96 -10.83 -15.27 -4.35
N VAL A 97 -9.89 -15.84 -3.61
CA VAL A 97 -9.75 -15.56 -2.16
C VAL A 97 -8.27 -15.60 -1.76
N ILE A 98 -7.72 -14.45 -1.37
CA ILE A 98 -6.44 -14.40 -0.64
C ILE A 98 -6.78 -14.72 0.82
N THR A 99 -6.64 -15.98 1.23
CA THR A 99 -7.05 -16.44 2.57
C THR A 99 -6.13 -15.93 3.68
N THR A 100 -4.89 -15.59 3.34
CA THR A 100 -3.90 -15.01 4.26
C THR A 100 -2.92 -14.17 3.44
N PRO A 101 -3.11 -12.84 3.36
CA PRO A 101 -2.16 -11.97 2.68
C PRO A 101 -0.90 -11.88 3.54
N CYS A 102 0.20 -12.48 3.09
CA CYS A 102 1.53 -12.31 3.66
C CYS A 102 2.52 -12.00 2.53
N TRP A 103 3.57 -11.26 2.86
CA TRP A 103 4.65 -11.01 1.91
C TRP A 103 5.60 -12.21 1.91
N ILE A 104 5.81 -12.82 0.74
CA ILE A 104 6.80 -13.90 0.60
C ILE A 104 8.18 -13.23 0.53
N PRO A 105 9.10 -13.49 1.48
CA PRO A 105 10.45 -12.96 1.40
C PRO A 105 11.13 -13.50 0.14
N LEU A 106 11.81 -12.63 -0.61
CA LEU A 106 12.48 -12.98 -1.86
C LEU A 106 13.57 -14.06 -1.73
N VAL A 107 13.99 -14.39 -0.51
CA VAL A 107 14.99 -15.43 -0.21
C VAL A 107 14.45 -16.87 -0.26
N SER A 108 13.18 -17.07 -0.67
CA SER A 108 12.53 -18.39 -0.73
C SER A 108 12.29 -18.95 -2.14
N ILE A 109 12.97 -18.43 -3.18
CA ILE A 109 12.99 -19.00 -4.55
C ILE A 109 14.40 -19.40 -4.92
#